data_AF-A0A7W0PCQ4-F1
#
_entry.id   AF-A0A7W0PCQ4-F1
#
_cell.length_a   1.000
_cell.length_b   1.000
_cell.length_c   1.000
_cell.angle_alpha   90.00
_cell.angle_beta   90.00
_cell.angle_gamma   90.00
#
_symmetry.space_group_name_H-M   'P 1'
#
loop_
_entity.id
_entity.type
_entity.pdbx_description
1 polymer ?
#
loop_
_entity_poly.entity_id
_entity_poly.type
_entity_poly.pdbx_seq_one_letter_code
_entity_poly.pdbx_strand_id
1 'polypeptide(L)'
;MLAAYVAKPAPDDPLSALDVGDRPEPEPREGWMTVTVKAASLNHHDVFSLRGVGLPEDRMPMILGCDAAGTDENGNDVVVHAVISDPTWTGDETL
;
A
#
# COMPACT_ATOMS: atom_id res chain seq x y z
N MET A 1 -5.22 -8.71 -10.36
CA MET A 1 -5.10 -9.20 -8.97
C MET A 1 -6.22 -8.68 -8.09
N LEU A 2 -6.68 -9.48 -7.12
CA LEU A 2 -7.60 -9.05 -6.06
C LEU A 2 -6.89 -8.04 -5.13
N ALA A 3 -7.52 -6.91 -4.83
CA ALA A 3 -6.96 -5.90 -3.93
C ALA A 3 -8.03 -5.17 -3.11
N ALA A 4 -7.64 -4.67 -1.95
CA ALA A 4 -8.38 -3.66 -1.19
C ALA A 4 -7.95 -2.26 -1.65
N TYR A 5 -8.90 -1.39 -2.01
CA TYR A 5 -8.61 -0.08 -2.60
C TYR A 5 -9.66 0.97 -2.23
N VAL A 6 -9.29 2.24 -2.41
CA VAL A 6 -10.20 3.39 -2.31
C VAL A 6 -10.41 4.00 -3.70
N ALA A 7 -11.66 4.06 -4.15
CA ALA A 7 -12.02 4.70 -5.42
C ALA A 7 -12.35 6.19 -5.27
N LYS A 8 -12.94 6.56 -4.13
CA LYS A 8 -13.29 7.94 -3.77
C LYS A 8 -13.22 8.06 -2.24
N PRO A 9 -12.66 9.14 -1.67
CA PRO A 9 -12.51 9.24 -0.24
C PRO A 9 -13.85 9.60 0.43
N ALA A 10 -14.03 9.14 1.67
CA ALA A 10 -15.15 9.47 2.54
C ALA A 10 -14.62 9.97 3.91
N PRO A 11 -14.46 11.28 4.08
CA PRO A 11 -13.87 11.86 5.30
C PRO A 11 -14.60 11.46 6.59
N ASP A 12 -15.94 11.45 6.55
CA ASP A 12 -16.79 11.23 7.72
C ASP A 12 -17.24 9.78 7.90
N ASP A 13 -17.10 8.95 6.85
CA ASP A 13 -17.47 7.52 6.87
C ASP A 13 -16.44 6.69 6.07
N PRO A 14 -15.20 6.55 6.57
CA PRO A 14 -14.09 5.98 5.80
C PRO A 14 -14.32 4.54 5.37
N LEU A 15 -15.04 3.74 6.16
CA LEU A 15 -15.29 2.35 5.80
C LEU A 15 -16.21 2.22 4.58
N SER A 16 -17.09 3.20 4.33
CA SER A 16 -17.91 3.22 3.11
C SER A 16 -17.09 3.41 1.82
N ALA A 17 -15.84 3.88 1.94
CA ALA A 17 -14.92 4.09 0.82
C ALA A 17 -13.99 2.89 0.56
N LEU A 18 -14.09 1.82 1.36
CA LEU A 18 -13.29 0.61 1.20
C LEU A 18 -13.96 -0.33 0.19
N ASP A 19 -13.30 -0.54 -0.94
CA ASP A 19 -13.69 -1.55 -1.92
C ASP A 19 -12.69 -2.72 -1.92
N VAL A 20 -13.20 -3.91 -2.27
CA VAL A 20 -12.38 -5.10 -2.55
C VAL A 20 -12.79 -5.65 -3.91
N GLY A 21 -11.83 -5.77 -4.82
CA GLY A 21 -12.11 -6.22 -6.18
C GLY A 21 -10.86 -6.36 -7.04
N ASP A 22 -11.08 -6.73 -8.30
CA ASP A 22 -10.00 -6.90 -9.25
C ASP A 22 -9.37 -5.56 -9.67
N ARG A 23 -8.04 -5.52 -9.61
CA ARG A 23 -7.19 -4.43 -10.10
C ARG A 23 -6.21 -4.98 -11.13
N PRO A 24 -5.67 -4.13 -12.04
CA PRO A 24 -4.61 -4.54 -12.95
C PRO A 24 -3.44 -5.17 -12.19
N GLU A 25 -2.79 -6.16 -12.81
CA GLU A 25 -1.51 -6.67 -12.31
C GLU A 25 -0.47 -5.54 -12.31
N PRO A 26 0.53 -5.56 -11.40
CA PRO A 26 1.61 -4.59 -11.42
C PRO A 26 2.44 -4.73 -12.70
N GLU A 27 2.79 -3.59 -13.30
CA GLU A 27 3.69 -3.56 -14.45
C GLU A 27 5.15 -3.71 -14.00
N PRO A 28 5.96 -4.54 -14.69
CA PRO A 28 7.38 -4.67 -14.39
C PRO A 28 8.12 -3.32 -14.48
N ARG A 29 8.98 -3.03 -13.50
CA ARG A 29 9.82 -1.83 -13.47
C ARG A 29 11.27 -2.21 -13.16
N GLU A 30 12.21 -1.60 -13.85
CA GLU A 30 13.64 -1.83 -13.63
C GLU A 30 14.02 -1.56 -12.17
N GLY A 31 14.70 -2.53 -11.54
CA GLY A 31 15.09 -2.47 -10.14
C GLY A 31 13.98 -2.81 -9.13
N TRP A 32 12.80 -3.19 -9.61
CA TRP A 32 11.68 -3.64 -8.77
C TRP A 32 11.39 -5.13 -8.98
N MET A 33 10.75 -5.74 -8.00
CA MET A 33 10.29 -7.12 -8.06
C MET A 33 8.81 -7.20 -7.66
N THR A 34 8.11 -8.20 -8.18
CA THR A 34 6.73 -8.48 -7.78
C THR A 34 6.71 -9.46 -6.61
N VAL A 35 5.84 -9.21 -5.63
CA VAL A 35 5.65 -10.07 -4.46
C VAL A 35 4.26 -10.68 -4.52
N THR A 36 4.18 -12.01 -4.43
CA THR A 36 2.92 -12.70 -4.17
C THR A 36 2.59 -12.54 -2.69
N VAL A 37 1.75 -11.56 -2.37
CA VAL A 37 1.34 -11.25 -1.00
C VAL A 37 0.59 -12.43 -0.39
N LYS A 38 1.00 -12.84 0.81
CA LYS A 38 0.36 -13.90 1.62
C LYS A 38 -0.33 -13.33 2.86
N ALA A 39 0.20 -12.25 3.41
CA ALA A 39 -0.38 -11.51 4.53
C ALA A 39 -0.06 -10.02 4.38
N ALA A 40 -0.98 -9.18 4.87
CA ALA A 40 -0.78 -7.75 5.05
C ALA A 40 -1.32 -7.36 6.42
N SER A 41 -0.76 -6.31 7.02
CA SER A 41 -1.29 -5.77 8.27
C SER A 41 -2.34 -4.68 7.99
N LEU A 42 -3.15 -4.37 9.00
CA LEU A 42 -3.99 -3.18 8.99
C LEU A 42 -3.26 -2.07 9.71
N ASN A 43 -3.20 -0.90 9.07
CA ASN A 43 -2.59 0.28 9.63
C ASN A 43 -3.60 1.43 9.72
N HIS A 44 -3.37 2.36 10.65
CA HIS A 44 -4.21 3.55 10.72
C HIS A 44 -4.07 4.43 9.46
N HIS A 45 -2.95 4.29 8.73
CA HIS A 45 -2.75 4.92 7.43
C HIS A 45 -3.80 4.49 6.38
N ASP A 46 -4.35 3.27 6.47
CA ASP A 46 -5.44 2.84 5.60
C ASP A 46 -6.70 3.69 5.84
N VAL A 47 -7.01 3.96 7.12
CA VAL A 47 -8.13 4.83 7.50
C VAL A 47 -7.89 6.28 7.06
N PHE A 48 -6.66 6.78 7.17
CA PHE A 48 -6.30 8.10 6.64
C PHE A 48 -6.49 8.19 5.14
N SER A 49 -6.05 7.17 4.40
CA SER A 49 -6.23 7.08 2.95
C SER A 49 -7.72 7.07 2.56
N LEU A 50 -8.54 6.30 3.29
CA LEU A 50 -9.99 6.27 3.10
C LEU A 50 -10.66 7.62 3.36
N ARG A 51 -10.11 8.44 4.26
CA ARG A 51 -10.56 9.82 4.51
C ARG A 51 -10.04 10.84 3.50
N GLY A 52 -9.16 10.44 2.58
CA GLY A 52 -8.50 11.36 1.65
C GLY A 52 -7.35 12.16 2.27
N VAL A 53 -6.77 11.68 3.38
CA VAL A 53 -5.60 12.30 4.01
C VAL A 53 -4.33 11.69 3.38
N GLY A 54 -3.40 12.54 2.94
CA GLY A 54 -2.12 12.11 2.37
C GLY A 54 -2.19 11.63 0.91
N LEU A 55 -3.37 11.58 0.29
CA LEU A 55 -3.58 11.14 -1.09
C LEU A 55 -4.54 12.08 -1.83
N PRO A 56 -4.11 12.77 -2.91
CA PRO A 56 -5.01 13.57 -3.72
C PRO A 56 -5.95 12.69 -4.55
N GLU A 57 -7.16 13.21 -4.83
CA GLU A 57 -8.24 12.47 -5.53
C GLU A 57 -7.84 12.01 -6.95
N ASP A 58 -6.93 12.74 -7.62
CA ASP A 58 -6.43 12.41 -8.95
C ASP A 58 -5.55 11.14 -9.01
N ARG A 59 -5.14 10.61 -7.85
CA ARG A 59 -4.41 9.33 -7.72
C ARG A 59 -5.34 8.13 -7.56
N MET A 60 -6.65 8.35 -7.50
CA MET A 60 -7.61 7.28 -7.28
C MET A 60 -8.06 6.62 -8.60
N PRO A 61 -8.39 5.31 -8.60
CA PRO A 61 -8.43 4.39 -7.46
C PRO A 61 -7.03 3.96 -6.96
N MET A 62 -6.83 3.96 -5.64
CA MET A 62 -5.56 3.65 -4.98
C MET A 62 -5.67 2.37 -4.13
N ILE A 63 -4.74 1.43 -4.33
CA ILE A 63 -4.62 0.20 -3.52
C ILE A 63 -4.07 0.55 -2.12
N LEU A 64 -4.65 -0.05 -1.07
CA LEU A 64 -4.29 0.18 0.34
C LEU A 64 -3.18 -0.78 0.82
N GLY A 65 -2.68 -0.55 2.04
CA GLY A 65 -1.62 -1.34 2.67
C GLY A 65 -0.28 -0.61 2.76
N CYS A 66 0.40 -0.77 3.90
CA CYS A 66 1.72 -0.18 4.17
C CYS A 66 2.83 -1.24 4.35
N ASP A 67 2.44 -2.48 4.66
CA ASP A 67 3.35 -3.58 4.95
C ASP A 67 2.70 -4.92 4.56
N ALA A 68 3.56 -5.85 4.15
CA ALA A 68 3.14 -7.17 3.69
C ALA A 68 4.23 -8.22 3.92
N ALA A 69 3.82 -9.49 3.91
CA ALA A 69 4.71 -10.63 3.81
C ALA A 69 4.24 -11.54 2.67
N GLY A 70 5.18 -12.13 1.95
CA GLY A 70 4.87 -12.95 0.80
C GLY A 70 6.09 -13.66 0.23
N THR A 71 5.99 -14.06 -1.03
CA THR A 71 7.08 -14.72 -1.76
C THR A 71 7.44 -13.95 -3.01
N ASP A 72 8.73 -13.91 -3.34
CA ASP A 72 9.20 -13.39 -4.62
C ASP A 72 9.01 -14.38 -5.79
N GLU A 73 9.43 -13.97 -6.99
CA GLU A 73 9.37 -14.77 -8.21
C GLU A 73 10.24 -16.04 -8.18
N ASN A 74 11.23 -16.11 -7.29
CA ASN A 74 12.10 -17.26 -7.08
C ASN A 74 11.62 -18.17 -5.94
N GLY A 75 10.54 -17.79 -5.24
CA GLY A 75 9.98 -18.50 -4.11
C GLY A 75 10.66 -18.21 -2.77
N ASN A 76 11.45 -17.14 -2.66
CA ASN A 76 12.02 -16.71 -1.38
C ASN A 76 10.98 -15.95 -0.55
N ASP A 77 10.97 -16.19 0.76
CA ASP A 77 10.14 -15.44 1.69
C ASP A 77 10.66 -13.99 1.83
N VAL A 78 9.76 -13.03 1.70
CA VAL A 78 10.06 -11.60 1.76
C VAL A 78 9.09 -10.85 2.66
N VAL A 79 9.59 -9.77 3.27
CA VAL A 79 8.79 -8.79 4.00
C VAL A 79 8.87 -7.45 3.24
N VAL A 80 7.71 -6.90 2.90
CA VAL A 80 7.56 -5.52 2.44
C VAL A 80 7.40 -4.68 3.70
N HIS A 81 8.47 -4.00 4.08
CA HIS A 81 8.44 -3.04 5.17
C HIS A 81 8.23 -1.63 4.61
N ALA A 82 7.76 -0.72 5.45
CA ALA A 82 7.45 0.64 5.08
C ALA A 82 8.73 1.47 4.84
N VAL A 83 8.81 2.67 5.40
CA VAL A 83 9.91 3.60 5.19
C VAL A 83 11.22 3.03 5.74
N ILE A 84 12.21 2.86 4.86
CA ILE A 84 13.60 2.62 5.25
C ILE A 84 14.36 3.91 4.92
N SER A 85 14.86 4.58 5.96
CA SER A 85 15.66 5.79 5.81
C SER A 85 17.01 5.50 5.14
N ASP A 86 17.60 6.54 4.57
CA ASP A 86 19.00 6.47 4.16
C ASP A 86 19.88 6.09 5.37
N PRO A 87 20.86 5.18 5.23
CA PRO A 87 21.72 4.77 6.35
C PRO A 87 22.47 5.93 7.04
N THR A 88 22.61 7.08 6.38
CA THR A 88 23.26 8.28 6.91
C THR A 88 22.29 9.28 7.57
N TRP A 89 20.98 9.07 7.44
CA TRP A 89 19.96 9.91 8.06
C TRP A 89 19.89 9.65 9.57
N THR A 90 19.86 10.73 10.35
CA THR A 90 19.79 10.67 11.83
C THR A 90 18.69 11.57 12.42
N GLY A 91 17.86 12.16 11.56
CA GLY A 91 16.73 13.02 11.95
C GLY A 91 15.43 12.23 12.17
N ASP A 92 14.31 12.95 12.27
CA ASP A 92 12.99 12.33 12.25
C ASP A 92 12.74 11.68 10.88
N GLU A 93 12.43 10.38 10.85
CA GLU A 93 12.22 9.60 9.63
C GLU A 93 10.87 9.92 8.95
N THR A 94 10.03 10.73 9.60
CA THR A 94 8.70 11.11 9.12
C THR A 94 8.63 12.55 8.59
N LEU A 95 9.75 13.28 8.58
CA LEU A 95 9.85 14.69 8.15
C LEU A 95 10.60 14.88 6.82
#